data_AF-A0A4V6QW92-F1
#
_entry.id   AF-A0A4V6QW92-F1
#
_cell.length_a   1.000
_cell.length_b   1.000
_cell.length_c   1.000
_cell.angle_alpha   90.00
_cell.angle_beta   90.00
_cell.angle_gamma   90.00
#
_symmetry.space_group_name_H-M   'P 1'
#
loop_
_entity.id
_entity.type
_entity.pdbx_description
1 polymer ?
#
loop_
_entity_poly.entity_id
_entity_poly.type
_entity_poly.pdbx_seq_one_letter_code
_entity_poly.pdbx_strand_id
1 'polypeptide(L)' 'MDSIDILERLIAFPTVSRDSNLDLIGYAAELLGANGIASQLIHSADGHKANLFAMIGPADRPGIMLS' A
#
# COMPACT_ATOMS: atom_id res chain seq x y z
N MET A 1 -11.56 -12.71 2.50
CA MET A 1 -10.14 -12.74 2.80
C MET A 1 -10.01 -12.26 4.23
N ASP A 2 -9.49 -13.10 5.12
CA ASP A 2 -9.27 -12.71 6.50
C ASP A 2 -7.89 -12.05 6.69
N SER A 3 -7.56 -11.67 7.92
CA SER A 3 -6.28 -11.02 8.21
C SER A 3 -5.06 -11.91 8.01
N ILE A 4 -5.22 -13.24 8.19
CA ILE A 4 -4.12 -14.20 8.01
C ILE A 4 -3.81 -14.34 6.53
N ASP A 5 -4.83 -14.49 5.68
CA ASP A 5 -4.68 -14.54 4.22
C ASP A 5 -3.94 -13.29 3.68
N ILE A 6 -4.31 -12.11 4.19
CA ILE A 6 -3.67 -10.84 3.79
C ILE A 6 -2.20 -10.83 4.23
N LEU A 7 -1.92 -11.23 5.48
CA LEU A 7 -0.56 -11.25 6.01
C LEU A 7 0.32 -12.24 5.25
N GLU A 8 -0.18 -13.44 4.96
CA GLU A 8 0.52 -14.46 4.16
C GLU A 8 0.93 -13.90 2.79
N ARG A 9 0.02 -13.17 2.12
CA ARG A 9 0.33 -12.54 0.85
C ARG A 9 1.37 -11.42 0.98
N LEU A 10 1.27 -10.59 2.01
CA LEU A 10 2.21 -9.48 2.24
C LEU A 10 3.63 -9.98 2.53
N ILE A 11 3.79 -11.04 3.33
CA ILE A 11 5.11 -11.59 3.67
C ILE A 11 5.72 -12.44 2.54
N ALA A 12 4.94 -12.80 1.52
CA ALA A 12 5.43 -13.55 0.37
C ALA A 12 6.19 -12.68 -0.64
N PHE A 13 6.06 -11.35 -0.58
CA PHE A 13 6.84 -10.45 -1.43
C PHE A 13 8.28 -10.29 -0.89
N PRO A 14 9.30 -10.28 -1.76
CA PRO A 14 10.67 -10.01 -1.34
C PRO A 14 10.80 -8.53 -0.93
N THR A 15 10.84 -8.26 0.36
CA THR A 15 10.94 -6.89 0.91
C THR A 15 12.36 -6.53 1.37
N VAL A 16 13.38 -7.16 0.79
CA VAL A 16 14.78 -6.81 1.06
C VAL A 16 15.02 -5.38 0.57
N SER A 17 15.68 -4.54 1.39
CA SER A 17 15.82 -3.10 1.11
C SER A 17 16.45 -2.79 -0.27
N ARG A 18 17.29 -3.68 -0.80
CA ARG A 18 17.88 -3.52 -2.14
C ARG A 18 16.87 -3.76 -3.28
N ASP A 19 15.84 -4.56 -3.03
CA ASP A 19 14.91 -5.01 -4.06
C ASP A 19 13.73 -4.04 -4.19
N SER A 20 13.06 -4.11 -5.34
CA SER A 20 11.87 -3.32 -5.58
C SER A 20 10.71 -3.76 -4.68
N ASN A 21 9.97 -2.82 -4.10
CA ASN A 21 8.75 -3.12 -3.34
C ASN A 21 7.46 -2.96 -4.17
N LEU A 22 7.58 -2.72 -5.48
CA LEU A 22 6.45 -2.34 -6.33
C LEU A 22 5.38 -3.43 -6.42
N ASP A 23 5.75 -4.71 -6.40
CA ASP A 23 4.77 -5.81 -6.42
C ASP A 23 3.91 -5.83 -5.15
N LEU A 24 4.52 -5.58 -3.99
CA LEU A 24 3.80 -5.45 -2.71
C LEU A 24 2.88 -4.23 -2.75
N ILE A 25 3.40 -3.10 -3.23
CA ILE A 25 2.64 -1.84 -3.34
C ILE A 25 1.45 -1.99 -4.28
N GLY A 26 1.65 -2.68 -5.42
CA GLY A 26 0.60 -2.99 -6.38
C GLY A 26 -0.50 -3.84 -5.75
N TYR A 27 -0.13 -4.91 -5.06
CA TYR A 27 -1.10 -5.74 -4.32
C TYR A 27 -1.90 -4.94 -3.28
N ALA A 28 -1.23 -4.11 -2.48
CA ALA A 28 -1.89 -3.28 -1.49
C ALA A 28 -2.85 -2.26 -2.13
N ALA A 29 -2.45 -1.64 -3.25
CA ALA A 29 -3.30 -0.71 -3.99
C ALA A 29 -4.53 -1.39 -4.59
N GLU A 30 -4.37 -2.60 -5.15
CA GLU A 30 -5.48 -3.41 -5.68
C GLU A 30 -6.44 -3.83 -4.58
N LEU A 31 -5.93 -4.29 -3.43
CA LEU A 31 -6.76 -4.68 -2.29
C LEU A 31 -7.60 -3.49 -1.77
N LEU A 32 -6.98 -2.32 -1.64
CA LEU A 32 -7.68 -1.09 -1.24
C LEU A 32 -8.70 -0.66 -2.31
N GLY A 33 -8.32 -0.68 -3.58
CA GLY A 33 -9.17 -0.31 -4.71
C GLY A 33 -10.40 -1.20 -4.86
N ALA A 34 -10.25 -2.52 -4.65
CA ALA A 34 -11.35 -3.48 -4.61
C ALA A 34 -12.38 -3.17 -3.50
N ASN A 35 -11.97 -2.43 -2.47
CA ASN A 35 -12.84 -1.96 -1.38
C ASN A 35 -13.28 -0.49 -1.53
N GLY A 36 -13.07 0.11 -2.71
CA GLY A 36 -13.47 1.49 -3.00
C GLY A 36 -12.59 2.56 -2.35
N ILE A 37 -11.39 2.20 -1.88
CA ILE A 37 -10.44 3.11 -1.25
C ILE A 37 -9.42 3.56 -2.29
N ALA A 38 -9.40 4.85 -2.59
CA ALA A 38 -8.40 5.43 -3.48
C ALA A 38 -7.01 5.43 -2.80
N SER A 39 -5.99 5.06 -3.58
CA SER A 39 -4.59 5.11 -3.16
C SER A 39 -3.77 5.96 -4.12
N GLN A 40 -2.77 6.66 -3.56
CA GLN A 40 -1.76 7.41 -4.29
C GLN A 40 -0.41 6.71 -4.10
N LEU A 41 0.27 6.40 -5.22
CA LEU A 41 1.62 5.85 -5.21
C LEU A 41 2.64 6.97 -5.35
N ILE A 42 3.56 7.05 -4.40
CA ILE A 42 4.62 8.05 -4.34
C ILE A 42 5.94 7.32 -4.60
N HIS A 43 6.44 7.42 -5.83
CA HIS A 43 7.62 6.70 -6.28
C HIS A 43 8.91 7.34 -5.75
N SER A 44 9.92 6.52 -5.48
CA SER A 44 11.29 6.97 -5.26
C SER A 44 11.88 7.60 -6.53
N ALA A 45 12.95 8.38 -6.39
CA ALA A 45 13.60 9.06 -7.51
C ALA A 45 14.14 8.09 -8.57
N ASP A 46 14.55 6.89 -8.17
CA ASP A 46 15.01 5.81 -9.06
C ASP A 46 13.85 4.93 -9.60
N GLY A 47 12.61 5.18 -9.16
CA GLY A 47 11.43 4.45 -9.57
C GLY A 47 11.33 3.02 -9.06
N HIS A 48 12.34 2.49 -8.36
CA HIS A 48 12.37 1.10 -7.93
C HIS A 48 11.51 0.84 -6.69
N LYS A 49 11.09 1.88 -5.97
CA LYS A 49 10.24 1.76 -4.80
C LYS A 49 9.10 2.76 -4.86
N ALA A 50 8.06 2.49 -4.08
CA ALA A 50 7.01 3.46 -3.82
C ALA A 50 6.52 3.37 -2.37
N ASN A 51 6.04 4.49 -1.86
CA ASN A 51 5.12 4.53 -0.72
C ASN A 51 3.68 4.53 -1.23
N LEU A 52 2.77 3.96 -0.47
CA LEU A 52 1.33 4.01 -0.72
C LEU A 52 0.67 4.91 0.31
N PHE A 53 -0.07 5.91 -0.15
CA PHE A 53 -0.90 6.76 0.68
C PHE A 53 -2.37 6.51 0.36
N ALA A 54 -3.19 6.22 1.37
CA ALA A 54 -4.62 6.03 1.22
C ALA A 54 -5.36 6.74 2.36
N MET A 55 -6.54 7.26 2.06
CA MET A 55 -7.37 8.00 3.00
C MET A 55 -8.80 7.50 2.93
N ILE A 56 -9.42 7.32 4.09
CA ILE A 56 -10.82 6.97 4.24
C ILE A 56 -11.48 8.07 5.06
N GLY A 57 -12.61 8.58 4.58
CA GLY A 57 -13.38 9.60 5.26
C GLY A 57 -13.29 10.98 4.60
N PRO A 58 -13.85 12.01 5.27
CA PRO A 58 -14.00 13.34 4.70
C PRO A 58 -12.66 14.06 4.54
N ALA A 59 -12.45 14.70 3.39
CA ALA A 59 -11.24 15.47 3.09
C ALA A 59 -11.21 16.88 3.75
N ASP A 60 -12.30 17.26 4.41
CA ASP A 60 -12.54 18.61 4.95
C ASP A 60 -12.21 18.76 6.44
N ARG A 61 -11.68 17.70 7.08
CA ARG A 61 -11.42 17.68 8.52
C ARG A 61 -10.13 16.92 8.87
N PRO A 62 -9.53 17.20 10.04
CA PRO A 62 -8.37 16.44 10.52
C PRO A 62 -8.67 14.95 10.73
N GLY A 63 -7.66 14.10 10.52
CA GLY A 63 -7.73 12.65 10.71
C GLY A 63 -6.55 12.11 11.52
N ILE A 64 -6.46 10.78 11.60
CA ILE A 64 -5.33 10.05 12.22
C ILE A 64 -4.56 9.35 11.10
N MET A 65 -3.24 9.50 11.10
CA MET A 65 -2.36 8.79 10.16
C MET A 65 -1.67 7.62 10.86
N LEU A 66 -1.74 6.44 10.26
CA LEU A 66 -1.02 5.24 10.68
C LEU A 66 0.10 4.99 9.65
N SER A 67 1.28 4.61 10.13
CA SER A 67 2.45 4.27 9.30
C SER A 67 3.15 3.05 9.85
#